data_AF-A0A6L3F129-F1
#
_entry.id   AF-A0A6L3F129-F1
#
_cell.length_a   1.000
_cell.length_b   1.000
_cell.length_c   1.000
_cell.angle_alpha   90.00
_cell.angle_beta   90.00
_cell.angle_gamma   90.00
#
_symmetry.space_group_name_H-M   'P 1'
#
loop_
_entity.id
_entity.type
_entity.pdbx_description
1 polymer ?
#
loop_
_entity_poly.entity_id
_entity_poly.type
_entity_poly.pdbx_seq_one_letter_code
_entity_poly.pdbx_strand_id
1 'polypeptide(L)'
;MELQEVKTCPSCAETVKVNATVCTYCNYAFSKKCPYCAETIKAEAAVCRYCNREQPATPSSMNLSSSGFTNTSGQGNLAIVPPEAQGWHWGAFFLNWIWGLGNNTYIALLCFIPYVNFIMIFVLGAKGKEWAWRNKRWDSIEHFTSTQKKWTQWAVGLMLGSIILSVLIILAAEL
;
A
#
# COMPACT_ATOMS: atom_id res chain seq x y z
N MET A 1 14.83 32.57 18.92
CA MET A 1 14.37 31.32 18.32
C MET A 1 13.10 31.64 17.56
N GLU A 2 13.18 31.97 16.27
CA GLU A 2 11.99 32.17 15.43
C GLU A 2 11.22 30.86 15.39
N LEU A 3 10.00 30.85 15.91
CA LEU A 3 9.08 29.75 15.73
C LEU A 3 8.76 29.70 14.23
N GLN A 4 9.33 28.72 13.52
CA GLN A 4 9.03 28.56 12.09
C GLN A 4 7.55 28.20 11.97
N GLU A 5 6.75 29.10 11.40
CA GLU A 5 5.34 28.82 11.12
C GLU A 5 5.23 27.71 10.08
N VAL A 6 4.49 26.65 10.42
CA VAL A 6 4.28 25.47 9.60
C VAL A 6 2.80 25.26 9.26
N LYS A 7 2.55 24.62 8.12
CA LYS A 7 1.22 24.20 7.65
C LYS A 7 1.25 22.74 7.21
N THR A 8 0.12 22.06 7.26
CA THR A 8 0.00 20.67 6.80
C THR A 8 -0.31 20.62 5.30
N CYS A 9 0.36 19.73 4.56
CA CYS A 9 0.05 19.50 3.15
C CYS A 9 -1.29 18.74 3.00
N PRO A 10 -2.28 19.25 2.24
CA PRO A 10 -3.56 18.57 2.07
C PRO A 10 -3.48 17.30 1.21
N SER A 11 -2.36 17.08 0.50
CA SER A 11 -2.19 15.92 -0.39
C SER A 11 -1.49 14.73 0.25
N CYS A 12 -0.53 14.95 1.15
CA CYS A 12 0.26 13.88 1.77
C CYS A 12 0.31 13.93 3.31
N ALA A 13 -0.38 14.89 3.93
CA ALA A 13 -0.46 15.10 5.38
C ALA A 13 0.88 15.45 6.09
N GLU A 14 1.96 15.66 5.34
CA GLU A 14 3.26 16.05 5.89
C GLU A 14 3.31 17.53 6.29
N THR A 15 4.17 17.86 7.27
CA THR A 15 4.33 19.24 7.76
C THR A 15 5.32 20.01 6.89
N VAL A 16 4.93 21.19 6.42
CA VAL A 16 5.77 22.05 5.55
C VAL A 16 5.79 23.50 6.03
N LYS A 17 6.78 24.29 5.58
CA LYS A 17 6.86 25.73 5.87
C LYS A 17 5.60 26.46 5.37
N VAL A 18 5.10 27.44 6.13
CA VAL A 18 3.89 28.20 5.76
C VAL A 18 4.00 28.87 4.38
N ASN A 19 5.20 29.36 4.03
CA ASN A 19 5.49 30.05 2.78
C ASN A 19 5.86 29.11 1.61
N ALA A 20 5.80 27.79 1.81
CA ALA A 20 6.09 26.84 0.75
C ALA A 20 5.09 27.00 -0.41
N THR A 21 5.61 27.18 -1.62
CA THR A 21 4.85 27.23 -2.88
C THR A 21 4.57 25.83 -3.41
N VAL A 22 5.48 24.88 -3.14
CA VAL A 22 5.36 23.46 -3.47
C VAL A 22 5.76 22.61 -2.26
N CYS A 23 5.10 21.47 -2.05
CA CYS A 23 5.45 20.50 -1.02
C CYS A 23 6.71 19.71 -1.41
N THR A 24 7.72 19.67 -0.54
CA THR A 24 8.98 18.96 -0.77
C THR A 24 8.86 17.43 -0.76
N TYR A 25 7.76 16.88 -0.25
CA TYR A 25 7.57 15.42 -0.10
C TYR A 25 6.76 14.79 -1.23
N CYS A 26 5.70 15.47 -1.69
CA CYS A 26 4.81 14.94 -2.74
C CYS A 26 4.68 15.84 -3.98
N ASN A 27 5.42 16.97 -4.02
CA ASN A 27 5.40 17.93 -5.13
C ASN A 27 4.04 18.64 -5.36
N TYR A 28 3.16 18.67 -4.35
CA TYR A 28 1.89 19.40 -4.40
C TYR A 28 2.10 20.92 -4.45
N ALA A 29 1.50 21.61 -5.43
CA ALA A 29 1.52 23.07 -5.55
C ALA A 29 0.41 23.72 -4.72
N PHE A 30 0.77 24.69 -3.87
CA PHE A 30 -0.19 25.40 -2.99
C PHE A 30 -0.92 26.57 -3.67
N SER A 31 -0.61 26.85 -4.93
CA SER A 31 -1.22 27.91 -5.73
C SER A 31 -1.49 27.45 -7.16
N LYS A 32 -2.57 27.95 -7.76
CA LYS A 32 -2.92 27.74 -9.18
C LYS A 32 -3.24 29.08 -9.85
N LYS A 33 -3.08 29.17 -11.17
CA LYS A 33 -3.59 30.30 -11.95
C LYS A 33 -5.08 30.12 -12.25
N CYS A 34 -5.88 31.16 -12.03
CA CYS A 34 -7.27 31.18 -12.44
C CYS A 34 -7.35 31.14 -13.98
N PRO A 35 -8.10 30.18 -14.59
CA PRO A 35 -8.18 30.06 -16.04
C PRO A 35 -8.95 31.20 -16.71
N TYR A 36 -9.66 32.00 -15.94
CA TYR A 36 -10.52 33.04 -16.49
C TYR A 36 -10.02 34.48 -16.29
N CYS A 37 -9.16 34.73 -15.31
CA CYS A 37 -8.62 36.08 -15.06
C CYS A 37 -7.09 36.08 -14.87
N ALA A 38 -6.43 34.94 -15.05
CA ALA A 38 -4.98 34.73 -14.99
C ALA A 38 -4.30 35.03 -13.63
N GLU A 39 -5.04 35.46 -12.63
CA GLU A 39 -4.52 35.77 -11.30
C GLU A 39 -4.17 34.50 -10.50
N THR A 40 -3.20 34.62 -9.60
CA THR A 40 -2.76 33.50 -8.74
C THR A 40 -3.67 33.38 -7.53
N ILE A 41 -4.24 32.19 -7.33
CA ILE A 41 -5.14 31.87 -6.21
C ILE A 41 -4.65 30.61 -5.50
N LYS A 42 -5.18 30.36 -4.29
CA LYS A 42 -4.95 29.13 -3.54
C LYS A 42 -5.36 27.91 -4.36
N ALA A 43 -4.60 26.82 -4.30
CA ALA A 43 -4.86 25.61 -5.08
C ALA A 43 -6.25 25.02 -4.79
N GLU A 44 -6.66 25.07 -3.53
CA GLU A 44 -7.91 24.62 -2.95
C GLU A 44 -9.07 25.61 -3.10
N ALA A 45 -8.85 26.78 -3.70
CA ALA A 45 -9.91 27.76 -3.89
C ALA A 45 -11.01 27.19 -4.82
N ALA A 46 -12.23 27.11 -4.29
CA ALA A 46 -13.45 26.78 -5.03
C ALA A 46 -13.98 27.99 -5.82
N VAL A 47 -13.77 29.21 -5.32
CA VAL A 47 -14.14 30.46 -5.99
C VAL A 47 -12.93 31.37 -6.06
N CYS A 48 -12.69 32.01 -7.21
CA CYS A 48 -11.62 32.98 -7.34
C CYS A 48 -11.99 34.29 -6.63
N ARG A 49 -11.17 34.74 -5.67
CA ARG A 49 -11.37 36.01 -4.94
C ARG A 49 -11.36 37.28 -5.80
N TYR A 50 -10.86 37.19 -7.04
CA TYR A 50 -10.64 38.34 -7.91
C TYR A 50 -11.73 38.50 -8.95
N CYS A 51 -12.14 37.41 -9.61
CA CYS A 51 -13.17 37.45 -10.65
C CYS A 51 -14.50 36.81 -10.24
N ASN A 52 -14.59 36.30 -9.01
CA ASN A 52 -15.77 35.64 -8.43
C ASN A 52 -16.33 34.47 -9.23
N ARG A 53 -15.57 33.92 -10.19
CA ARG A 53 -15.94 32.68 -10.89
C ARG A 53 -15.52 31.45 -10.11
N GLU A 54 -16.39 30.46 -10.13
CA GLU A 54 -16.11 29.11 -9.67
C GLU A 54 -14.89 28.54 -10.39
N GLN A 55 -14.03 27.86 -9.64
CA GLN A 55 -12.83 27.22 -10.16
C GLN A 55 -13.12 25.76 -10.43
N PRO A 56 -12.50 25.17 -11.47
CA PRO A 56 -12.59 23.74 -11.68
C PRO A 56 -12.10 23.03 -10.41
N ALA A 57 -12.93 22.10 -9.93
CA ALA A 57 -12.65 21.34 -8.73
C ALA A 57 -11.29 20.64 -8.88
N THR A 58 -10.39 20.92 -7.96
CA THR A 58 -9.15 20.18 -7.81
C THR A 58 -9.52 18.73 -7.45
N PRO A 59 -8.82 17.70 -7.96
CA PRO A 59 -9.13 16.29 -7.66
C PRO A 59 -9.07 15.93 -6.17
N SER A 60 -8.67 16.85 -5.29
CA SER A 60 -8.70 16.70 -3.83
C SER A 60 -10.10 16.83 -3.20
N SER A 61 -11.15 17.19 -3.96
CA SER A 61 -12.52 17.26 -3.46
C SER A 61 -13.53 16.62 -4.42
N MET A 62 -13.18 15.48 -5.03
CA MET A 62 -14.23 14.61 -5.55
C MET A 62 -15.01 14.06 -4.36
N ASN A 63 -16.19 14.62 -4.15
CA ASN A 63 -17.22 14.03 -3.31
C ASN A 63 -17.39 12.56 -3.70
N LEU A 64 -17.29 11.74 -2.66
CA LEU A 64 -17.64 10.34 -2.59
C LEU A 64 -19.13 10.15 -2.92
N SER A 65 -19.49 10.26 -4.19
CA SER A 65 -20.81 9.87 -4.68
C SER A 65 -20.79 9.62 -6.19
N SER A 66 -20.08 8.57 -6.58
CA SER A 66 -20.55 7.69 -7.66
C SER A 66 -20.07 6.26 -7.37
N SER A 67 -21.05 5.40 -7.20
CA SER A 67 -20.98 3.95 -7.14
C SER A 67 -19.94 3.34 -8.08
N GLY A 68 -18.99 2.63 -7.48
CA GLY A 68 -18.00 1.76 -8.11
C GLY A 68 -16.74 1.74 -7.26
N PHE A 69 -16.51 0.68 -6.48
CA PHE A 69 -15.25 0.49 -5.76
C PHE A 69 -14.09 0.64 -6.75
N THR A 70 -13.44 1.80 -6.78
CA THR A 70 -12.23 1.98 -7.59
C THR A 70 -11.18 1.12 -6.91
N ASN A 71 -10.90 -0.03 -7.50
CA ASN A 71 -9.87 -0.92 -7.02
C ASN A 71 -8.56 -0.12 -6.98
N THR A 72 -7.96 0.02 -5.80
CA THR A 72 -6.76 0.83 -5.55
C THR A 72 -5.47 -0.01 -5.48
N SER A 73 -5.57 -1.33 -5.71
CA SER A 73 -4.41 -2.21 -5.69
C SER A 73 -3.31 -1.77 -6.66
N GLY A 74 -2.05 -2.02 -6.31
CA GLY A 74 -0.88 -1.65 -7.11
C GLY A 74 -0.48 -0.17 -7.02
N GLN A 75 -1.18 0.67 -6.23
CA GLN A 75 -0.86 2.09 -6.05
C GLN A 75 0.17 2.34 -4.93
N GLY A 76 0.88 1.29 -4.47
CA GLY A 76 1.86 1.39 -3.41
C GLY A 76 1.26 1.94 -2.12
N ASN A 77 1.86 2.99 -1.56
CA ASN A 77 1.40 3.60 -0.30
C ASN A 77 0.09 4.40 -0.43
N LEU A 78 -0.35 4.72 -1.66
CA LEU A 78 -1.63 5.41 -1.89
C LEU A 78 -2.82 4.44 -1.94
N ALA A 79 -2.57 3.13 -1.97
CA ALA A 79 -3.62 2.13 -2.05
C ALA A 79 -4.42 2.06 -0.74
N ILE A 80 -5.73 2.18 -0.86
CA ILE A 80 -6.68 1.90 0.23
C ILE A 80 -6.78 0.37 0.37
N VAL A 81 -6.28 -0.16 1.49
CA VAL A 81 -6.23 -1.61 1.72
C VAL A 81 -7.56 -2.09 2.32
N PRO A 82 -8.36 -2.89 1.60
CA PRO A 82 -9.62 -3.38 2.12
C PRO A 82 -9.41 -4.40 3.25
N PRO A 83 -10.37 -4.60 4.17
CA PRO A 83 -10.22 -5.50 5.32
C PRO A 83 -9.82 -6.93 4.96
N GLU A 84 -10.29 -7.45 3.82
CA GLU A 84 -9.98 -8.80 3.32
C GLU A 84 -8.49 -8.96 2.97
N ALA A 85 -7.84 -7.86 2.59
CA ALA A 85 -6.41 -7.77 2.30
C ALA A 85 -5.54 -7.47 3.53
N GLN A 86 -6.07 -7.59 4.74
CA GLN A 86 -5.36 -7.38 6.00
C GLN A 86 -5.31 -8.64 6.87
N GLY A 87 -4.30 -8.75 7.72
CA GLY A 87 -4.14 -9.85 8.67
C GLY A 87 -3.25 -10.99 8.15
N TRP A 88 -3.14 -12.03 8.98
CA TRP A 88 -2.16 -13.10 8.82
C TRP A 88 -2.28 -13.87 7.50
N HIS A 89 -1.15 -14.30 6.96
CA HIS A 89 -1.07 -15.03 5.71
C HIS A 89 0.01 -16.13 5.72
N TRP A 90 -0.43 -17.38 5.72
CA TRP A 90 0.43 -18.55 5.78
C TRP A 90 1.32 -18.75 4.55
N GLY A 91 0.87 -18.31 3.37
CA GLY A 91 1.69 -18.35 2.15
C GLY A 91 2.97 -17.51 2.28
N ALA A 92 2.83 -16.21 2.50
CA ALA A 92 3.94 -15.31 2.84
C ALA A 92 4.85 -15.82 3.97
N PHE A 93 4.28 -16.40 5.04
CA PHE A 93 5.06 -16.92 6.17
C PHE A 93 5.93 -18.15 5.81
N PHE A 94 5.38 -19.16 5.15
CA PHE A 94 6.12 -20.40 4.85
C PHE A 94 6.90 -20.33 3.54
N LEU A 95 6.37 -19.65 2.53
CA LEU A 95 6.94 -19.60 1.17
C LEU A 95 7.74 -18.32 0.91
N ASN A 96 7.85 -17.41 1.89
CA ASN A 96 8.76 -16.26 1.94
C ASN A 96 9.06 -15.62 0.57
N TRP A 97 10.25 -15.83 0.03
CA TRP A 97 10.72 -15.26 -1.24
C TRP A 97 9.93 -15.75 -2.46
N ILE A 98 9.48 -17.01 -2.50
CA ILE A 98 8.69 -17.57 -3.61
C ILE A 98 7.36 -16.84 -3.69
N TRP A 99 6.67 -16.73 -2.56
CA TRP A 99 5.44 -15.94 -2.46
C TRP A 99 5.71 -14.46 -2.77
N GLY A 100 6.83 -13.91 -2.28
CA GLY A 100 7.23 -12.52 -2.51
C GLY A 100 7.41 -12.17 -3.99
N LEU A 101 8.12 -13.02 -4.76
CA LEU A 101 8.29 -12.85 -6.19
C LEU A 101 6.95 -12.87 -6.94
N GLY A 102 6.04 -13.80 -6.60
CA GLY A 102 4.73 -13.89 -7.24
C GLY A 102 3.78 -12.71 -6.96
N ASN A 103 4.05 -11.96 -5.88
CA ASN A 103 3.24 -10.84 -5.39
C ASN A 103 3.98 -9.50 -5.39
N ASN A 104 5.07 -9.37 -6.17
CA ASN A 104 5.90 -8.15 -6.27
C ASN A 104 6.35 -7.58 -4.91
N THR A 105 6.51 -8.43 -3.90
CA THR A 105 6.85 -8.04 -2.53
C THR A 105 8.31 -8.39 -2.25
N TYR A 106 9.22 -7.62 -2.85
CA TYR A 106 10.66 -7.90 -2.83
C TYR A 106 11.33 -7.79 -1.45
N ILE A 107 10.67 -7.14 -0.48
CA ILE A 107 11.13 -7.17 0.92
C ILE A 107 11.18 -8.61 1.46
N ALA A 108 10.45 -9.56 0.86
CA ALA A 108 10.55 -10.97 1.20
C ALA A 108 11.94 -11.58 0.94
N LEU A 109 12.77 -10.97 0.08
CA LEU A 109 14.15 -11.42 -0.18
C LEU A 109 15.08 -11.22 1.02
N LEU A 110 14.68 -10.41 2.02
CA LEU A 110 15.40 -10.29 3.28
C LEU A 110 15.46 -11.63 4.05
N CYS A 111 14.65 -12.63 3.67
CA CYS A 111 14.72 -13.97 4.25
C CYS A 111 16.08 -14.66 4.04
N PHE A 112 16.87 -14.23 3.05
CA PHE A 112 18.22 -14.77 2.81
C PHE A 112 19.27 -14.25 3.80
N ILE A 113 18.94 -13.27 4.64
CA ILE A 113 19.81 -12.76 5.69
C ILE A 113 19.45 -13.50 7.00
N PRO A 114 20.28 -14.41 7.53
CA PRO A 114 19.89 -15.34 8.59
C PRO A 114 19.28 -14.68 9.82
N TYR A 115 19.94 -13.66 10.36
CA TYR A 115 19.47 -12.97 11.58
C TYR A 115 18.22 -12.11 11.34
N VAL A 116 18.09 -11.52 10.16
CA VAL A 116 16.92 -10.72 9.79
C VAL A 116 15.71 -11.63 9.54
N ASN A 117 15.94 -12.82 8.97
CA ASN A 117 14.89 -13.75 8.61
C ASN A 117 14.04 -14.18 9.81
N PHE A 118 14.64 -14.38 10.99
CA PHE A 118 13.91 -14.76 12.21
C PHE A 118 12.75 -13.82 12.55
N ILE A 119 12.92 -12.52 12.29
CA ILE A 119 11.86 -11.52 12.50
C ILE A 119 11.03 -11.38 11.22
N MET A 120 11.70 -11.34 10.07
CA MET A 120 11.08 -11.05 8.78
C MET A 120 9.96 -12.04 8.41
N ILE A 121 10.11 -13.33 8.73
CA ILE A 121 9.05 -14.32 8.45
C ILE A 121 7.73 -13.94 9.13
N PHE A 122 7.77 -13.44 10.37
CA PHE A 122 6.56 -13.02 11.10
C PHE A 122 6.00 -11.73 10.53
N VAL A 123 6.87 -10.80 10.12
CA VAL A 123 6.43 -9.57 9.43
C VAL A 123 5.75 -9.91 8.10
N LEU A 124 6.32 -10.84 7.32
CA LEU A 124 5.70 -11.35 6.09
C LEU A 124 4.36 -12.03 6.37
N GLY A 125 4.28 -12.84 7.42
CA GLY A 125 3.02 -13.44 7.86
C GLY A 125 1.96 -12.39 8.17
N ALA A 126 2.29 -11.37 8.96
CA ALA A 126 1.33 -10.36 9.42
C ALA A 126 0.97 -9.32 8.35
N LYS A 127 1.93 -8.89 7.52
CA LYS A 127 1.78 -7.80 6.53
C LYS A 127 1.72 -8.28 5.09
N GLY A 128 1.91 -9.57 4.82
CA GLY A 128 2.01 -10.10 3.45
C GLY A 128 0.83 -9.72 2.56
N LYS A 129 -0.41 -9.94 3.01
CA LYS A 129 -1.59 -9.56 2.20
C LYS A 129 -1.64 -8.07 1.88
N GLU A 130 -1.32 -7.23 2.86
CA GLU A 130 -1.31 -5.77 2.70
C GLU A 130 -0.26 -5.37 1.64
N TRP A 131 0.94 -5.92 1.74
CA TRP A 131 2.00 -5.66 0.76
C TRP A 131 1.65 -6.19 -0.63
N ALA A 132 1.08 -7.39 -0.74
CA ALA A 132 0.63 -7.93 -2.02
C ALA A 132 -0.46 -7.08 -2.68
N TRP A 133 -1.37 -6.49 -1.90
CA TRP A 133 -2.38 -5.56 -2.40
C TRP A 133 -1.75 -4.26 -2.91
N ARG A 134 -0.78 -3.72 -2.17
CA ARG A 134 -0.10 -2.46 -2.52
C ARG A 134 0.83 -2.60 -3.73
N ASN A 135 1.53 -3.72 -3.85
CA ASN A 135 2.64 -3.90 -4.81
C ASN A 135 2.20 -4.42 -6.18
N LYS A 136 1.02 -5.05 -6.27
CA LYS A 136 0.53 -5.68 -7.50
C LYS A 136 -0.87 -5.20 -7.83
N ARG A 137 -1.12 -4.97 -9.12
CA ARG A 137 -2.46 -4.67 -9.62
C ARG A 137 -3.28 -5.96 -9.67
N TRP A 138 -4.45 -5.93 -9.04
CA TRP A 138 -5.45 -7.01 -9.05
C TRP A 138 -6.69 -6.53 -9.80
N ASP A 139 -7.45 -7.45 -10.40
CA ASP A 139 -8.68 -7.08 -11.13
C ASP A 139 -9.81 -6.74 -10.17
N SER A 140 -9.95 -7.53 -9.10
CA SER A 140 -10.93 -7.32 -8.03
C SER A 140 -10.45 -7.91 -6.69
N ILE A 141 -11.20 -7.64 -5.62
CA ILE A 141 -10.91 -8.22 -4.30
C ILE A 141 -11.13 -9.74 -4.29
N GLU A 142 -12.06 -10.25 -5.09
CA GLU A 142 -12.30 -11.68 -5.28
C GLU A 142 -11.14 -12.36 -6.01
N HIS A 143 -10.59 -11.72 -7.06
CA HIS A 143 -9.40 -12.23 -7.74
C HIS A 143 -8.19 -12.28 -6.79
N PHE A 144 -8.00 -11.24 -5.96
CA PHE A 144 -6.96 -11.23 -4.94
C PHE A 144 -7.15 -12.34 -3.91
N THR A 145 -8.32 -12.42 -3.27
CA THR A 145 -8.59 -13.37 -2.18
C THR A 145 -8.53 -14.83 -2.65
N SER A 146 -9.07 -15.15 -3.83
CA SER A 146 -8.96 -16.49 -4.40
C SER A 146 -7.51 -16.89 -4.69
N THR A 147 -6.68 -15.96 -5.17
CA THR A 147 -5.25 -16.19 -5.38
C THR A 147 -4.50 -16.38 -4.07
N GLN A 148 -4.73 -15.54 -3.06
CA GLN A 148 -4.09 -15.66 -1.74
C GLN A 148 -4.51 -16.96 -1.02
N LYS A 149 -5.76 -17.42 -1.20
CA LYS A 149 -6.22 -18.72 -0.70
C LYS A 149 -5.42 -19.87 -1.30
N LYS A 150 -5.18 -19.88 -2.62
CA LYS A 150 -4.34 -20.90 -3.28
C LYS A 150 -2.92 -20.90 -2.72
N TRP A 151 -2.31 -19.73 -2.54
CA TRP A 151 -0.99 -19.61 -1.90
C TRP A 151 -0.97 -20.20 -0.48
N THR A 152 -2.00 -19.94 0.32
CA THR A 152 -2.14 -20.50 1.66
C THR A 152 -2.32 -22.02 1.63
N GLN A 153 -3.14 -22.56 0.72
CA GLN A 153 -3.35 -24.00 0.58
C GLN A 153 -2.06 -24.73 0.21
N TRP A 154 -1.31 -24.25 -0.79
CA TRP A 154 -0.02 -24.85 -1.16
C TRP A 154 1.00 -24.78 -0.03
N ALA A 155 1.10 -23.63 0.65
CA ALA A 155 2.02 -23.45 1.77
C ALA A 155 1.75 -24.42 2.92
N VAL A 156 0.49 -24.53 3.35
CA VAL A 156 0.08 -25.44 4.41
C VAL A 156 0.24 -26.90 3.98
N GLY A 157 -0.13 -27.24 2.75
CA GLY A 157 0.02 -28.59 2.21
C GLY A 157 1.49 -29.05 2.17
N LEU A 158 2.39 -28.19 1.68
CA LEU A 158 3.83 -28.47 1.66
C LEU A 158 4.40 -28.60 3.08
N MET A 159 3.98 -27.76 4.01
CA MET A 159 4.39 -27.86 5.41
C MET A 159 3.93 -29.17 6.07
N LEU A 160 2.65 -29.52 5.93
CA LEU A 160 2.13 -30.76 6.53
C LEU A 160 2.76 -32.00 5.88
N GLY A 161 2.91 -31.98 4.55
CA GLY A 161 3.56 -33.05 3.80
C GLY A 161 5.01 -33.26 4.24
N SER A 162 5.77 -32.18 4.46
CA SER A 162 7.16 -32.30 4.93
C SER A 162 7.26 -32.81 6.36
N ILE A 163 6.34 -32.43 7.25
CA ILE A 163 6.27 -32.97 8.62
C ILE A 163 5.98 -34.47 8.59
N ILE A 164 4.96 -34.90 7.83
CA ILE A 164 4.61 -36.33 7.70
C ILE A 164 5.80 -37.12 7.14
N LEU A 165 6.40 -36.64 6.05
CA LEU A 165 7.57 -37.28 5.44
C LEU A 165 8.73 -37.41 6.44
N SER A 166 9.00 -36.36 7.21
CA SER A 166 10.08 -36.37 8.21
C SER A 166 9.83 -37.42 9.29
N VAL A 167 8.59 -37.54 9.78
CA VAL A 167 8.21 -38.56 10.77
C VAL A 167 8.37 -39.96 10.19
N LEU A 168 7.91 -40.20 8.95
CA LEU A 168 8.06 -41.52 8.30
C LEU A 168 9.53 -41.90 8.13
N ILE A 169 10.41 -40.95 7.78
CA ILE A 169 11.85 -41.18 7.66
C ILE A 169 12.45 -41.57 9.02
N ILE A 170 12.08 -40.88 10.11
CA ILE A 170 12.57 -41.20 11.45
C ILE A 170 12.13 -42.61 11.86
N LEU A 171 10.85 -42.95 11.70
CA LEU A 171 10.33 -44.28 12.03
C LEU A 171 10.99 -45.39 11.21
N ALA A 172 11.26 -45.15 9.92
CA ALA A 172 11.94 -46.11 9.06
C ALA A 172 13.44 -46.28 9.40
N ALA A 173 14.08 -45.26 10.00
CA ALA A 173 15.47 -45.35 10.44
C ALA A 173 15.64 -46.18 11.73
N GLU A 174 14.54 -46.42 12.47
CA GLU A 174 14.52 -47.17 13.72
C GLU A 174 14.07 -48.64 13.56
N LEU A 175 13.71 -49.08 12.34
CA LEU A 175 13.25 -50.44 12.00
C LEU A 175 14.36 -51.26 11.33
#